data_AF-A0A9W8PI54-F1
#
_entry.id   AF-A0A9W8PI54-F1
#
_cell.length_a   1.000
_cell.length_b   1.000
_cell.length_c   1.000
_cell.angle_alpha   90.00
_cell.angle_beta   90.00
_cell.angle_gamma   90.00
#
_symmetry.space_group_name_H-M   'P 1'
#
loop_
_entity.id
_entity.type
_entity.pdbx_description
1 polymer ?
#
loop_
_entity_poly.entity_id
_entity_poly.type
_entity_poly.pdbx_seq_one_letter_code
_entity_poly.pdbx_strand_id
1 'polypeptide(L)'
;MSVSQAWRSADLTPEQLESLYEPILLEDALHKAAAFPTHPHESDNQSPGAYQADMEDLEAFQFYVNKLAQVCDNERGGNTVTAIAILRGSSGPNYVIGSNFRDPGELQMTKDFMQALLDLMGKNPDRLQPKALRSRVLWFILSFNLPRLQEYLQHLSQAVQECRQSCERREEVEESEPLKSLLYLADKCDFRLDTSTSNAEDKSISDCETLIKAIYTLDQTEISQRAKDAEMTRSEPWCKLRHYLGRWLSYRKAAEGIVTVSERWQGLFLDFEITMVPPGSRLQKPNLPSELTSSIIIQKIVAEDKSQDLDLNQLADSLEQMGIDEIIQKSQQSRKFRPRLHAEGLVYEYLSTSGQTSAESYWNRWSYIGSSKPTCRLCHYYFDALQDDKPAIRSSHHNLYRDWRLPEHHNAETRDDLLNKIVQRLRADVIKTLKEKKLRRKAKDSNTYSSFPEGLRMKDHTSGSTDSDDGELSDSADSQQASAGGSEDVTSPID
;
A
#
# COMPACT_ATOMS: atom_id res chain seq x y z
N MET A 1 2.62 30.53 -20.83
CA MET A 1 1.59 30.01 -21.76
C MET A 1 0.31 29.83 -20.97
N SER A 2 -0.84 30.20 -21.55
CA SER A 2 -2.10 30.50 -20.87
C SER A 2 -2.72 29.30 -20.13
N VAL A 3 -2.93 29.46 -18.82
CA VAL A 3 -3.72 28.57 -17.95
C VAL A 3 -5.20 28.90 -18.15
N SER A 4 -5.80 28.38 -19.22
CA SER A 4 -7.26 28.44 -19.42
C SER A 4 -7.69 27.49 -20.53
N GLN A 5 -7.71 26.19 -20.23
CA GLN A 5 -8.67 25.28 -20.83
C GLN A 5 -9.44 24.66 -19.68
N ALA A 6 -10.64 25.21 -19.46
CA ALA A 6 -11.64 24.60 -18.62
C ALA A 6 -11.91 23.19 -19.14
N TRP A 7 -11.58 22.20 -18.32
CA TRP A 7 -11.78 20.78 -18.54
C TRP A 7 -13.28 20.56 -18.80
N ARG A 8 -13.65 20.29 -20.06
CA ARG A 8 -15.01 19.85 -20.39
C ARG A 8 -15.15 18.43 -19.87
N SER A 9 -15.98 18.28 -18.85
CA SER A 9 -16.39 17.00 -18.27
C SER A 9 -17.19 16.17 -19.28
N ALA A 10 -16.88 14.87 -19.33
CA ALA A 10 -17.66 13.75 -19.86
C ALA A 10 -17.64 13.51 -21.39
N ASP A 11 -16.59 12.83 -21.84
CA ASP A 11 -16.52 12.25 -23.19
C ASP A 11 -17.08 10.81 -23.30
N LEU A 12 -17.55 10.22 -22.20
CA LEU A 12 -18.21 8.90 -22.25
C LEU A 12 -19.68 9.06 -22.60
N THR A 13 -20.18 8.23 -23.53
CA THR A 13 -21.62 8.18 -23.84
C THR A 13 -22.42 7.65 -22.65
N PRO A 14 -23.75 7.89 -22.59
CA PRO A 14 -24.61 7.29 -21.56
C PRO A 14 -24.45 5.76 -21.47
N GLU A 15 -24.37 5.07 -22.60
CA GLU A 15 -24.21 3.61 -22.66
C GLU A 15 -22.86 3.16 -22.07
N GLN A 16 -21.80 3.93 -22.32
CA GLN A 16 -20.48 3.68 -21.75
C GLN A 16 -20.45 3.89 -20.23
N LEU A 17 -21.16 4.93 -19.75
CA LEU A 17 -21.33 5.17 -18.32
C LEU A 17 -22.13 4.05 -17.66
N GLU A 18 -23.20 3.57 -18.28
CA GLU A 18 -23.97 2.41 -17.79
C GLU A 18 -23.08 1.17 -17.70
N SER A 19 -22.39 0.82 -18.79
CA SER A 19 -21.53 -0.37 -18.87
C SER A 19 -20.45 -0.38 -17.79
N LEU A 20 -19.92 0.79 -17.43
CA LEU A 20 -18.90 0.93 -16.40
C LEU A 20 -19.48 0.89 -14.99
N TYR A 21 -20.49 1.72 -14.71
CA TYR A 21 -20.91 1.98 -13.33
C TYR A 21 -21.94 0.98 -12.80
N GLU A 22 -22.71 0.31 -13.64
CA GLU A 22 -23.66 -0.73 -13.22
C GLU A 22 -22.96 -1.89 -12.46
N PRO A 23 -21.94 -2.57 -13.02
CA PRO A 23 -21.23 -3.63 -12.29
C PRO A 23 -20.51 -3.07 -11.05
N ILE A 24 -20.01 -1.84 -11.10
CA ILE A 24 -19.35 -1.18 -9.95
C ILE A 24 -20.34 -0.98 -8.80
N LEU A 25 -21.56 -0.51 -9.08
CA LEU A 25 -22.58 -0.26 -8.08
C LEU A 25 -23.08 -1.56 -7.46
N LEU A 26 -23.26 -2.62 -8.26
CA LEU A 26 -23.64 -3.94 -7.75
C LEU A 26 -22.59 -4.48 -6.78
N GLU A 27 -21.32 -4.49 -7.16
CA GLU A 27 -20.24 -4.94 -6.28
C GLU A 27 -20.09 -4.05 -5.03
N ASP A 28 -20.17 -2.72 -5.15
CA ASP A 28 -20.16 -1.81 -3.99
C ASP A 28 -21.34 -2.10 -3.04
N ALA A 29 -22.51 -2.45 -3.57
CA ALA A 29 -23.68 -2.83 -2.78
C ALA A 29 -23.49 -4.17 -2.06
N LEU A 30 -23.00 -5.20 -2.75
CA LEU A 30 -22.65 -6.49 -2.14
C LEU A 30 -21.65 -6.32 -1.00
N HIS A 31 -20.66 -5.43 -1.17
CA HIS A 31 -19.71 -5.09 -0.11
C HIS A 31 -20.35 -4.41 1.10
N LYS A 32 -21.24 -3.44 0.87
CA LYS A 32 -21.91 -2.69 1.95
C LYS A 32 -22.88 -3.54 2.75
N ALA A 33 -23.55 -4.48 2.09
CA ALA A 33 -24.43 -5.45 2.74
C ALA A 33 -23.65 -6.48 3.57
N ALA A 34 -22.33 -6.56 3.40
CA ALA A 34 -21.51 -7.67 3.89
C ALA A 34 -22.11 -9.03 3.49
N ALA A 35 -22.71 -9.09 2.29
CA ALA A 35 -23.52 -10.22 1.84
C ALA A 35 -22.71 -11.53 1.79
N PHE A 36 -21.39 -11.42 1.60
CA PHE A 36 -20.48 -12.54 1.41
C PHE A 36 -19.18 -12.37 2.22
N PRO A 37 -18.52 -13.48 2.62
CA PRO A 37 -17.15 -13.43 3.10
C PRO A 37 -16.19 -12.81 2.07
N THR A 38 -15.10 -12.20 2.53
CA THR A 38 -13.99 -11.86 1.66
C THR A 38 -13.14 -13.10 1.37
N HIS A 39 -12.44 -13.14 0.23
CA HIS A 39 -11.40 -14.14 0.04
C HIS A 39 -10.45 -14.12 1.24
N PRO A 40 -10.08 -15.28 1.82
CA PRO A 40 -8.96 -15.33 2.74
C PRO A 40 -7.75 -14.73 2.04
N HIS A 41 -6.85 -14.18 2.83
CA HIS A 41 -5.64 -13.53 2.36
C HIS A 41 -4.88 -14.50 1.44
N GLU A 42 -5.12 -14.45 0.13
CA GLU A 42 -4.13 -14.87 -0.83
C GLU A 42 -3.01 -13.87 -0.55
N SER A 43 -1.94 -14.35 0.09
CA SER A 43 -0.64 -13.79 -0.22
C SER A 43 -0.65 -13.75 -1.74
N ASP A 44 -0.55 -12.56 -2.33
CA ASP A 44 -0.04 -12.43 -3.67
C ASP A 44 1.41 -12.96 -3.60
N ASN A 45 1.55 -14.28 -3.47
CA ASN A 45 2.61 -15.05 -4.07
C ASN A 45 2.27 -15.05 -5.56
N GLN A 46 2.15 -13.87 -6.17
CA GLN A 46 2.93 -13.67 -7.35
C GLN A 46 4.36 -13.79 -6.84
N SER A 47 4.85 -15.03 -6.80
CA SER A 47 6.27 -15.28 -6.82
C SER A 47 6.77 -14.31 -7.89
N PRO A 48 7.71 -13.41 -7.55
CA PRO A 48 8.35 -12.64 -8.59
C PRO A 48 8.77 -13.68 -9.61
N GLY A 49 8.22 -13.60 -10.83
CA GLY A 49 8.65 -14.49 -11.90
C GLY A 49 10.18 -14.46 -11.86
N ALA A 50 10.85 -15.61 -12.03
CA ALA A 50 12.26 -15.82 -11.70
C ALA A 50 13.28 -14.77 -12.23
N TYR A 51 12.83 -13.79 -13.01
CA TYR A 51 13.50 -12.58 -13.47
C TYR A 51 13.48 -11.37 -12.49
N GLN A 52 12.65 -11.33 -11.44
CA GLN A 52 12.55 -10.18 -10.51
C GLN A 52 13.54 -10.26 -9.34
N ALA A 53 13.99 -11.46 -8.98
CA ALA A 53 15.03 -11.67 -7.96
C ALA A 53 16.39 -11.05 -8.33
N ASP A 54 16.56 -10.65 -9.59
CA ASP A 54 17.81 -10.10 -10.14
C ASP A 54 17.87 -8.56 -10.17
N MET A 55 16.86 -7.82 -9.67
CA MET A 55 16.87 -6.34 -9.66
C MET A 55 16.60 -5.73 -8.29
N GLU A 56 17.49 -6.03 -7.33
CA GLU A 56 17.51 -5.45 -5.99
C GLU A 56 17.42 -3.90 -5.99
N ASP A 57 18.06 -3.24 -6.95
CA ASP A 57 17.97 -1.79 -7.16
C ASP A 57 16.54 -1.33 -7.50
N LEU A 58 15.82 -2.08 -8.35
CA LEU A 58 14.45 -1.72 -8.73
C LEU A 58 13.50 -1.88 -7.54
N GLU A 59 13.63 -2.95 -6.75
CA GLU A 59 12.80 -3.14 -5.55
C GLU A 59 13.04 -2.05 -4.50
N ALA A 60 14.31 -1.69 -4.28
CA ALA A 60 14.70 -0.58 -3.42
C ALA A 60 14.13 0.77 -3.92
N PHE A 61 14.17 1.01 -5.24
CA PHE A 61 13.60 2.20 -5.84
C PHE A 61 12.07 2.24 -5.71
N GLN A 62 11.37 1.14 -6.00
CA GLN A 62 9.92 1.06 -5.84
C GLN A 62 9.50 1.28 -4.39
N PHE A 63 10.23 0.70 -3.44
CA PHE A 63 10.03 0.95 -2.01
C PHE A 63 10.19 2.44 -1.68
N TYR A 64 11.26 3.08 -2.16
CA TYR A 64 11.51 4.51 -1.97
C TYR A 64 10.37 5.38 -2.49
N VAL A 65 9.96 5.20 -3.75
CA VAL A 65 8.88 6.00 -4.37
C VAL A 65 7.56 5.80 -3.61
N ASN A 66 7.25 4.57 -3.20
CA ASN A 66 6.08 4.28 -2.37
C ASN A 66 6.16 4.93 -0.99
N LYS A 67 7.34 4.99 -0.36
CA LYS A 67 7.52 5.66 0.93
C LYS A 67 7.42 7.18 0.81
N LEU A 68 7.97 7.79 -0.23
CA LEU A 68 7.74 9.21 -0.53
C LEU A 68 6.25 9.51 -0.71
N ALA A 69 5.55 8.72 -1.52
CA ALA A 69 4.13 8.87 -1.71
C ALA A 69 3.35 8.69 -0.39
N GLN A 70 3.76 7.74 0.45
CA GLN A 70 3.17 7.52 1.77
C GLN A 70 3.30 8.73 2.69
N VAL A 71 4.49 9.33 2.78
CA VAL A 71 4.72 10.47 3.69
C VAL A 71 4.07 11.77 3.20
N CYS A 72 3.73 11.85 1.91
CA CYS A 72 2.94 12.93 1.33
C CYS A 72 1.42 12.77 1.57
N ASP A 73 0.94 11.60 1.98
CA ASP A 73 -0.48 11.33 2.23
C ASP A 73 -0.81 11.63 3.70
N ASN A 74 -1.03 12.91 4.01
CA ASN A 74 -1.10 13.44 5.38
C ASN A 74 -2.49 13.45 6.02
N GLU A 75 -3.52 12.93 5.36
CA GLU A 75 -4.84 12.71 5.95
C GLU A 75 -5.25 11.24 5.87
N ARG A 76 -6.19 10.84 6.74
CA ARG A 76 -6.87 9.55 6.57
C ARG A 76 -7.99 9.71 5.53
N GLY A 77 -8.46 8.58 5.03
CA GLY A 77 -9.46 8.56 3.96
C GLY A 77 -8.79 8.52 2.60
N GLY A 78 -9.40 9.14 1.59
CA GLY A 78 -9.00 8.94 0.19
C GLY A 78 -8.68 10.22 -0.57
N ASN A 79 -8.63 11.39 0.06
CA ASN A 79 -8.42 12.66 -0.66
C ASN A 79 -6.92 12.93 -0.88
N THR A 80 -6.11 12.74 0.15
CA THR A 80 -4.65 12.99 0.11
C THR A 80 -3.82 11.83 -0.41
N VAL A 81 -4.46 10.74 -0.85
CA VAL A 81 -3.76 9.62 -1.50
C VAL A 81 -2.92 10.18 -2.61
N THR A 82 -1.62 9.88 -2.56
CA THR A 82 -0.60 10.50 -3.41
C THR A 82 0.08 9.42 -4.25
N ALA A 83 0.41 9.77 -5.49
CA ALA A 83 1.22 8.99 -6.39
C ALA A 83 2.40 9.84 -6.88
N ILE A 84 3.52 9.17 -7.16
CA ILE A 84 4.78 9.80 -7.55
C ILE A 84 5.41 9.01 -8.71
N ALA A 85 5.84 9.73 -9.73
CA ALA A 85 6.80 9.27 -10.73
C ALA A 85 8.08 10.10 -10.61
N ILE A 86 9.25 9.48 -10.83
CA ILE A 86 10.52 10.20 -10.86
C ILE A 86 11.08 10.13 -12.27
N LEU A 87 11.10 11.29 -12.94
CA LEU A 87 11.59 11.44 -14.29
C LEU A 87 13.02 11.95 -14.31
N ARG A 88 13.65 11.90 -15.50
CA ARG A 88 14.81 12.73 -15.81
C ARG A 88 14.34 14.17 -15.98
N GLY A 89 14.84 15.06 -15.13
CA GLY A 89 14.66 16.51 -15.26
C GLY A 89 15.79 17.14 -16.08
N SER A 90 15.83 18.48 -16.06
CA SER A 90 16.83 19.23 -16.85
C SER A 90 18.24 19.15 -16.27
N SER A 91 18.35 19.15 -14.94
CA SER A 91 19.63 19.16 -14.20
C SER A 91 19.76 18.00 -13.21
N GLY A 92 18.63 17.44 -12.78
CA GLY A 92 18.56 16.31 -11.85
C GLY A 92 17.24 15.56 -12.05
N PRO A 93 16.77 14.77 -11.08
CA PRO A 93 15.47 14.11 -11.17
C PRO A 93 14.31 15.11 -11.09
N ASN A 94 13.22 14.85 -11.81
CA ASN A 94 11.97 15.58 -11.65
C ASN A 94 10.92 14.68 -10.96
N TYR A 95 10.52 15.08 -9.76
CA TYR A 95 9.48 14.43 -8.98
C TYR A 95 8.11 14.92 -9.42
N VAL A 96 7.38 14.09 -10.16
CA VAL A 96 5.99 14.37 -10.58
C VAL A 96 5.04 13.78 -9.56
N ILE A 97 4.31 14.64 -8.86
CA ILE A 97 3.50 14.28 -7.68
C ILE A 97 2.04 14.65 -7.93
N GLY A 98 1.14 13.67 -7.82
CA GLY A 98 -0.31 13.88 -7.92
C GLY A 98 -1.03 13.35 -6.68
N SER A 99 -2.08 14.04 -6.25
CA SER A 99 -2.97 13.57 -5.18
C SER A 99 -4.42 13.48 -5.66
N ASN A 100 -5.22 12.57 -5.10
CA ASN A 100 -6.63 12.41 -5.50
C ASN A 100 -7.42 13.72 -5.43
N PHE A 101 -7.18 14.52 -4.39
CA PHE A 101 -7.78 15.82 -4.20
C PHE A 101 -6.99 16.65 -3.18
N ARG A 102 -6.46 17.79 -3.62
CA ARG A 102 -5.88 18.84 -2.77
C ARG A 102 -6.22 20.20 -3.36
N ASP A 103 -6.56 21.17 -2.52
CA ASP A 103 -6.67 22.55 -2.98
C ASP A 103 -5.27 23.15 -3.29
N PRO A 104 -5.20 24.33 -3.94
CA PRO A 104 -3.91 24.91 -4.30
C PRO A 104 -2.97 25.19 -3.11
N GLY A 105 -3.52 25.50 -1.94
CA GLY A 105 -2.73 25.73 -0.73
C GLY A 105 -2.16 24.42 -0.17
N GLU A 106 -2.98 23.37 -0.13
CA GLU A 106 -2.56 22.02 0.27
C GLU A 106 -1.51 21.43 -0.69
N LEU A 107 -1.65 21.69 -2.00
CA LEU A 107 -0.64 21.31 -3.01
C LEU A 107 0.70 22.01 -2.74
N GLN A 108 0.66 23.32 -2.49
CA GLN A 108 1.88 24.09 -2.20
C GLN A 108 2.52 23.61 -0.89
N MET A 109 1.74 23.37 0.15
CA MET A 109 2.24 22.82 1.42
C MET A 109 2.91 21.45 1.23
N THR A 110 2.33 20.58 0.40
CA THR A 110 2.93 19.27 0.07
C THR A 110 4.22 19.42 -0.73
N LYS A 111 4.27 20.39 -1.66
CA LYS A 111 5.48 20.73 -2.41
C LYS A 111 6.60 21.21 -1.50
N ASP A 112 6.29 22.13 -0.58
CA ASP A 112 7.26 22.70 0.36
C ASP A 112 7.79 21.62 1.31
N PHE A 113 6.91 20.73 1.78
CA PHE A 113 7.32 19.56 2.54
C PHE A 113 8.28 18.66 1.75
N MET A 114 7.95 18.29 0.51
CA MET A 114 8.85 17.45 -0.29
C MET A 114 10.18 18.14 -0.62
N GLN A 115 10.14 19.44 -0.93
CA GLN A 115 11.34 20.23 -1.19
C GLN A 115 12.27 20.19 0.03
N ALA A 116 11.74 20.50 1.21
CA ALA A 116 12.50 20.51 2.45
C ALA A 116 13.02 19.11 2.84
N LEU A 117 12.23 18.05 2.61
CA LEU A 117 12.66 16.68 2.86
C LEU A 117 13.84 16.28 1.95
N LEU A 118 13.73 16.55 0.64
CA LEU A 118 14.80 16.22 -0.31
C LEU A 118 16.05 17.08 -0.07
N ASP A 119 15.88 18.37 0.24
CA ASP A 119 16.97 19.28 0.59
C ASP A 119 17.70 18.84 1.86
N LEU A 120 16.96 18.43 2.90
CA LEU A 120 17.54 17.88 4.13
C LEU A 120 18.46 16.69 3.81
N MET A 121 18.04 15.83 2.88
CA MET A 121 18.81 14.66 2.49
C MET A 121 19.99 14.96 1.58
N GLY A 122 19.81 15.83 0.58
CA GLY A 122 20.86 16.17 -0.38
C GLY A 122 21.94 17.09 0.19
N LYS A 123 21.56 18.03 1.06
CA LYS A 123 22.47 19.03 1.64
C LYS A 123 23.02 18.62 2.99
N ASN A 124 22.25 17.88 3.79
CA ASN A 124 22.54 17.53 5.19
C ASN A 124 23.30 18.67 5.90
N PRO A 125 22.67 19.85 6.05
CA PRO A 125 23.37 21.10 6.40
C PRO A 125 24.11 21.00 7.74
N ASP A 126 23.53 20.27 8.68
CA ASP A 126 24.07 20.06 10.03
C ASP A 126 25.09 18.90 10.09
N ARG A 127 25.40 18.27 8.95
CA ARG A 127 26.31 17.12 8.82
C ARG A 127 25.99 16.01 9.83
N LEU A 128 24.70 15.73 9.99
CA LEU A 128 24.22 14.75 10.95
C LEU A 128 24.75 13.36 10.58
N GLN A 129 25.18 12.62 11.61
CA GLN A 129 25.49 11.21 11.48
C GLN A 129 24.22 10.41 11.14
N PRO A 130 24.32 9.23 10.49
CA PRO A 130 23.16 8.51 9.95
C PRO A 130 22.03 8.27 10.96
N LYS A 131 22.36 7.92 12.22
CA LYS A 131 21.36 7.74 13.28
C LYS A 131 20.60 9.03 13.61
N ALA A 132 21.32 10.15 13.76
CA ALA A 132 20.71 11.44 14.04
C ALA A 132 19.90 11.95 12.85
N LEU A 133 20.38 11.73 11.62
CA LEU A 133 19.67 12.07 10.40
C LEU A 133 18.36 11.29 10.27
N ARG A 134 18.34 9.98 10.56
CA ARG A 134 17.11 9.17 10.59
C ARG A 134 16.09 9.70 11.58
N SER A 135 16.51 10.06 12.79
CA SER A 135 15.62 10.68 13.78
C SER A 135 15.09 12.02 13.28
N ARG A 136 15.94 12.87 12.67
CA ARG A 136 15.53 14.17 12.13
C ARG A 136 14.51 14.02 10.99
N VAL A 137 14.74 13.08 10.08
CA VAL A 137 13.82 12.76 8.97
C VAL A 137 12.51 12.22 9.51
N LEU A 138 12.55 11.32 10.50
CA LEU A 138 11.34 10.81 11.14
C LEU A 138 10.52 11.94 11.76
N TRP A 139 11.14 12.83 12.55
CA TRP A 139 10.46 13.99 13.13
C TRP A 139 9.82 14.89 12.07
N PHE A 140 10.55 15.15 10.99
CA PHE A 140 10.06 15.95 9.88
C PHE A 140 8.82 15.33 9.20
N ILE A 141 8.86 14.01 8.97
CA ILE A 141 7.72 13.25 8.45
C ILE A 141 6.53 13.27 9.42
N LEU A 142 6.78 13.10 10.72
CA LEU A 142 5.73 13.04 11.74
C LEU A 142 5.00 14.38 11.85
N SER A 143 5.72 15.50 11.89
CA SER A 143 5.15 16.86 11.90
C SER A 143 4.13 17.06 10.78
N PHE A 144 4.53 16.78 9.53
CA PHE A 144 3.65 16.92 8.36
C PHE A 144 2.41 16.00 8.41
N ASN A 145 2.52 14.85 9.08
CA ASN A 145 1.49 13.82 9.13
C ASN A 145 0.65 13.83 10.43
N LEU A 146 0.80 14.83 11.31
CA LEU A 146 0.06 14.91 12.57
C LEU A 146 -1.47 14.73 12.43
N PRO A 147 -2.16 15.33 11.43
CA PRO A 147 -3.60 15.11 11.25
C PRO A 147 -3.97 13.64 11.09
N ARG A 148 -3.20 12.91 10.27
CA ARG A 148 -3.39 11.47 10.06
C ARG A 148 -3.00 10.63 11.28
N LEU A 149 -1.93 11.02 11.97
CA LEU A 149 -1.46 10.34 13.18
C LEU A 149 -2.48 10.44 14.31
N GLN A 150 -3.23 11.55 14.38
CA GLN A 150 -4.30 11.73 15.37
C GLN A 150 -5.38 10.64 15.24
N GLU A 151 -5.84 10.41 14.00
CA GLU A 151 -6.79 9.33 13.75
C GLU A 151 -6.16 7.96 14.03
N TYR A 152 -4.91 7.73 13.62
CA TYR A 152 -4.23 6.46 13.89
C TYR A 152 -4.04 6.18 15.38
N LEU A 153 -3.78 7.21 16.19
CA LEU A 153 -3.71 7.09 17.65
C LEU A 153 -5.06 6.68 18.23
N GLN A 154 -6.14 7.34 17.80
CA GLN A 154 -7.50 7.02 18.24
C GLN A 154 -7.86 5.56 17.93
N HIS A 155 -7.62 5.11 16.69
CA HIS A 155 -7.96 3.74 16.30
C HIS A 155 -7.04 2.68 16.91
N LEU A 156 -5.75 2.98 17.11
CA LEU A 156 -4.85 2.09 17.82
C LEU A 156 -5.31 1.91 19.27
N SER A 157 -5.61 3.02 19.95
CA SER A 157 -6.11 3.00 21.33
C SER A 157 -7.38 2.17 21.44
N GLN A 158 -8.33 2.37 20.52
CA GLN A 158 -9.56 1.56 20.47
C GLN A 158 -9.26 0.08 20.24
N ALA A 159 -8.40 -0.26 19.28
CA ALA A 159 -8.05 -1.66 18.99
C ALA A 159 -7.37 -2.34 20.19
N VAL A 160 -6.50 -1.63 20.91
CA VAL A 160 -5.88 -2.13 22.15
C VAL A 160 -6.95 -2.44 23.19
N GLN A 161 -7.91 -1.54 23.44
CA GLN A 161 -8.99 -1.79 24.41
C GLN A 161 -9.92 -2.94 23.97
N GLU A 162 -10.28 -3.04 22.70
CA GLU A 162 -11.08 -4.15 22.16
C GLU A 162 -10.36 -5.50 22.34
N CYS A 163 -9.04 -5.54 22.14
CA CYS A 163 -8.23 -6.73 22.39
C CYS A 163 -8.15 -7.09 23.88
N ARG A 164 -8.01 -6.10 24.78
CA ARG A 164 -8.01 -6.33 26.24
C ARG A 164 -9.33 -6.93 26.72
N GLN A 165 -10.45 -6.35 26.30
CA GLN A 165 -11.78 -6.89 26.59
C GLN A 165 -11.96 -8.31 26.01
N SER A 166 -11.26 -8.64 24.92
CA SER A 166 -11.24 -10.01 24.39
C SER A 166 -10.43 -10.98 25.25
N CYS A 167 -9.35 -10.54 25.87
CA CYS A 167 -8.56 -11.32 26.83
C CYS A 167 -9.34 -11.54 28.13
N GLU A 168 -9.99 -10.49 28.66
CA GLU A 168 -10.82 -10.55 29.87
C GLU A 168 -11.97 -11.56 29.73
N ARG A 169 -12.67 -11.54 28.59
CA ARG A 169 -13.74 -12.52 28.29
C ARG A 169 -13.26 -13.96 28.18
N ARG A 170 -11.95 -14.17 27.95
CA ARG A 170 -11.31 -15.49 27.88
C ARG A 170 -10.65 -15.89 29.19
N GLU A 171 -10.80 -15.07 30.25
CA GLU A 171 -10.19 -15.28 31.55
C GLU A 171 -8.66 -15.46 31.45
N GLU A 172 -8.02 -14.73 30.53
CA GLU A 172 -6.58 -14.79 30.36
C GLU A 172 -5.87 -14.26 31.61
N VAL A 173 -4.87 -15.01 32.07
CA VAL A 173 -4.06 -14.65 33.24
C VAL A 173 -3.33 -13.33 32.98
N GLU A 174 -3.27 -12.45 33.99
CA GLU A 174 -2.58 -11.14 33.92
C GLU A 174 -1.11 -11.25 33.49
N GLU A 175 -0.47 -12.37 33.80
CA GLU A 175 0.91 -12.66 33.44
C GLU A 175 1.10 -13.15 32.00
N SER A 176 0.02 -13.36 31.24
CA SER A 176 0.11 -13.76 29.84
C SER A 176 0.77 -12.67 29.00
N GLU A 177 1.68 -13.07 28.12
CA GLU A 177 2.42 -12.15 27.24
C GLU A 177 1.51 -11.25 26.38
N PRO A 178 0.37 -11.73 25.84
CA PRO A 178 -0.55 -10.87 25.09
C PRO A 178 -1.16 -9.77 25.95
N LEU A 179 -1.55 -10.06 27.19
CA LEU A 179 -2.16 -9.06 28.07
C LEU A 179 -1.13 -8.04 28.57
N LYS A 180 0.08 -8.47 28.92
CA LYS A 180 1.21 -7.56 29.23
C LYS A 180 1.51 -6.61 28.07
N SER A 181 1.58 -7.16 26.86
CA SER A 181 1.81 -6.37 25.63
C SER A 181 0.72 -5.33 25.41
N LEU A 182 -0.54 -5.69 25.65
CA LEU A 182 -1.68 -4.76 25.53
C LEU A 182 -1.68 -3.68 26.61
N LEU A 183 -1.31 -4.01 27.86
CA LEU A 183 -1.18 -3.02 28.94
C LEU A 183 -0.07 -2.02 28.65
N TYR A 184 1.09 -2.51 28.19
CA TYR A 184 2.19 -1.67 27.77
C TYR A 184 1.81 -0.74 26.61
N LEU A 185 1.11 -1.26 25.59
CA LEU A 185 0.61 -0.44 24.48
C LEU A 185 -0.45 0.56 24.94
N ALA A 186 -1.32 0.21 25.88
CA ALA A 186 -2.34 1.12 26.39
C ALA A 186 -1.71 2.35 27.07
N ASP A 187 -0.69 2.14 27.92
CA ASP A 187 0.11 3.21 28.53
C ASP A 187 0.75 4.10 27.46
N LYS A 188 1.35 3.51 26.43
CA LYS A 188 2.05 4.24 25.36
C LYS A 188 1.11 4.98 24.41
N CYS A 189 -0.18 4.63 24.39
CA CYS A 189 -1.19 5.35 23.62
C CYS A 189 -1.84 6.49 24.41
N ASP A 190 -1.55 6.64 25.71
CA ASP A 190 -2.19 7.64 26.58
C ASP A 190 -1.53 9.02 26.44
N PHE A 191 -1.72 9.63 25.28
CA PHE A 191 -1.32 11.01 25.02
C PHE A 191 -2.25 11.68 24.02
N ARG A 192 -2.08 12.99 23.83
CA ARG A 192 -2.86 13.78 22.87
C ARG A 192 -1.92 14.51 21.93
N LEU A 193 -2.30 14.57 20.66
CA LEU A 193 -1.62 15.40 19.68
C LEU A 193 -2.20 16.82 19.77
N ASP A 194 -1.31 17.79 19.85
CA ASP A 194 -1.61 19.21 19.95
C ASP A 194 -0.68 19.99 19.01
N THR A 195 -1.29 20.74 18.09
CA THR A 195 -0.60 21.58 17.10
C THR A 195 -0.83 23.08 17.34
N SER A 196 -1.36 23.46 18.51
CA SER A 196 -1.69 24.85 18.83
C SER A 196 -0.47 25.76 18.97
N THR A 197 0.67 25.21 19.37
CA THR A 197 1.93 25.94 19.57
C THR A 197 3.12 25.08 19.14
N SER A 198 4.24 25.70 18.78
CA SER A 198 5.47 24.97 18.40
C SER A 198 5.94 24.00 19.49
N ASN A 199 5.90 24.40 20.76
CA ASN A 199 6.31 23.53 21.87
C ASN A 199 5.37 22.33 22.07
N ALA A 200 4.06 22.54 21.86
CA ALA A 200 3.07 21.48 21.94
C ALA A 200 3.21 20.51 20.75
N GLU A 201 3.54 21.03 19.57
CA GLU A 201 3.82 20.23 18.38
C GLU A 201 5.08 19.37 18.58
N ASP A 202 6.19 19.96 19.07
CA ASP A 202 7.43 19.23 19.36
C ASP A 202 7.20 18.11 20.38
N LYS A 203 6.41 18.39 21.43
CA LYS A 203 6.00 17.36 22.40
C LYS A 203 5.20 16.25 21.72
N SER A 204 4.22 16.60 20.89
CA SER A 204 3.38 15.63 20.16
C SER A 204 4.20 14.73 19.23
N ILE A 205 5.22 15.28 18.57
CA ILE A 205 6.16 14.55 17.71
C ILE A 205 7.02 13.61 18.56
N SER A 206 7.54 14.08 19.70
CA SER A 206 8.30 13.25 20.65
C SER A 206 7.48 12.08 21.20
N ASP A 207 6.20 12.31 21.52
CA ASP A 207 5.29 11.27 22.00
C ASP A 207 5.01 10.24 20.88
N CYS A 208 4.81 10.68 19.64
CA CYS A 208 4.71 9.80 18.47
C CYS A 208 5.97 8.94 18.27
N GLU A 209 7.17 9.52 18.37
CA GLU A 209 8.42 8.78 18.25
C GLU A 209 8.56 7.73 19.38
N THR A 210 8.15 8.09 20.59
CA THR A 210 8.15 7.18 21.76
C THR A 210 7.22 6.00 21.54
N LEU A 211 6.01 6.23 21.04
CA LEU A 211 5.07 5.17 20.67
C LEU A 211 5.65 4.27 19.57
N ILE A 212 6.25 4.84 18.52
CA ILE A 212 6.89 4.07 17.44
C ILE A 212 8.02 3.19 17.98
N LYS A 213 8.85 3.72 18.89
CA LYS A 213 9.93 2.95 19.54
C LYS A 213 9.35 1.80 20.36
N ALA A 214 8.30 2.05 21.15
CA ALA A 214 7.61 1.03 21.93
C ALA A 214 7.04 -0.10 21.05
N ILE A 215 6.39 0.24 19.93
CA ILE A 215 5.86 -0.75 18.98
C ILE A 215 6.98 -1.55 18.31
N TYR A 216 8.11 -0.90 17.99
CA TYR A 216 9.25 -1.54 17.35
C TYR A 216 9.93 -2.57 18.26
N THR A 217 10.02 -2.29 19.56
CA THR A 217 10.64 -3.19 20.55
C THR A 217 9.71 -4.30 21.05
N LEU A 218 8.41 -4.19 20.75
CA LEU A 218 7.42 -5.17 21.17
C LEU A 218 7.57 -6.47 20.38
N ASP A 219 7.53 -7.62 21.06
CA ASP A 219 7.35 -8.91 20.38
C ASP A 219 5.92 -9.00 19.83
N GLN A 220 5.81 -8.98 18.50
CA GLN A 220 4.53 -9.01 17.79
C GLN A 220 4.14 -10.43 17.36
N THR A 221 4.87 -11.47 17.77
CA THR A 221 4.62 -12.87 17.37
C THR A 221 3.22 -13.31 17.77
N GLU A 222 2.88 -13.17 19.05
CA GLU A 222 1.56 -13.53 19.58
C GLU A 222 0.43 -12.68 19.00
N ILE A 223 0.64 -11.36 18.88
CA ILE A 223 -0.34 -10.46 18.25
C ILE A 223 -0.59 -10.88 16.80
N SER A 224 0.47 -11.26 16.09
CA SER A 224 0.40 -11.69 14.69
C SER A 224 -0.29 -13.04 14.56
N GLN A 225 -0.03 -13.99 15.45
CA GLN A 225 -0.68 -15.28 15.45
C GLN A 225 -2.17 -15.14 15.75
N ARG A 226 -2.53 -14.40 16.80
CA ARG A 226 -3.93 -14.11 17.12
C ARG A 226 -4.64 -13.37 16.00
N ALA A 227 -3.96 -12.47 15.29
CA ALA A 227 -4.53 -11.81 14.13
C ALA A 227 -4.77 -12.81 12.97
N LYS A 228 -3.88 -13.77 12.71
CA LYS A 228 -4.11 -14.82 11.69
C LYS A 228 -5.30 -15.70 12.06
N ASP A 229 -5.37 -16.15 13.31
CA ASP A 229 -6.51 -16.96 13.80
C ASP A 229 -7.82 -16.15 13.75
N ALA A 230 -7.73 -14.85 14.02
CA ALA A 230 -8.83 -13.91 13.96
C ALA A 230 -9.31 -13.63 12.53
N GLU A 231 -8.44 -13.71 11.51
CA GLU A 231 -8.86 -13.67 10.10
C GLU A 231 -9.71 -14.90 9.74
N MET A 232 -9.33 -16.08 10.23
CA MET A 232 -10.09 -17.31 10.01
C MET A 232 -11.44 -17.30 10.73
N THR A 233 -11.45 -16.79 11.97
CA THR A 233 -12.64 -16.77 12.84
C THR A 233 -13.48 -15.49 12.74
N ARG A 234 -13.09 -14.56 11.86
CA ARG A 234 -13.70 -13.21 11.71
C ARG A 234 -13.71 -12.37 12.99
N SER A 235 -12.77 -12.63 13.90
CA SER A 235 -12.57 -11.77 15.06
C SER A 235 -11.88 -10.48 14.63
N GLU A 236 -12.53 -9.33 14.82
CA GLU A 236 -11.99 -8.07 14.33
C GLU A 236 -10.84 -7.44 15.14
N PRO A 237 -10.81 -7.52 16.49
CA PRO A 237 -9.90 -6.71 17.32
C PRO A 237 -8.42 -6.91 17.01
N TRP A 238 -7.93 -8.16 17.01
CA TRP A 238 -6.51 -8.48 16.78
C TRP A 238 -6.03 -8.06 15.40
N CYS A 239 -6.89 -8.25 14.40
CA CYS A 239 -6.63 -7.80 13.04
C CYS A 239 -6.56 -6.26 12.96
N LYS A 240 -7.40 -5.52 13.70
CA LYS A 240 -7.34 -4.05 13.77
C LYS A 240 -6.05 -3.61 14.47
N LEU A 241 -5.67 -4.26 15.58
CA LEU A 241 -4.44 -3.98 16.31
C LEU A 241 -3.21 -4.13 15.40
N ARG A 242 -3.03 -5.30 14.79
CA ARG A 242 -1.91 -5.56 13.85
C ARG A 242 -1.87 -4.54 12.71
N HIS A 243 -3.03 -4.14 12.17
CA HIS A 243 -3.13 -3.12 11.14
C HIS A 243 -2.53 -1.79 11.59
N TYR A 244 -2.96 -1.26 12.74
CA TYR A 244 -2.51 0.05 13.22
C TYR A 244 -1.06 0.03 13.72
N LEU A 245 -0.60 -1.05 14.36
CA LEU A 245 0.84 -1.23 14.67
C LEU A 245 1.69 -1.12 13.39
N GLY A 246 1.26 -1.78 12.31
CA GLY A 246 1.92 -1.68 11.01
C GLY A 246 1.91 -0.27 10.41
N ARG A 247 0.81 0.49 10.57
CA ARG A 247 0.71 1.88 10.09
C ARG A 247 1.72 2.80 10.80
N TRP A 248 1.87 2.66 12.12
CA TRP A 248 2.86 3.43 12.90
C TRP A 248 4.30 3.07 12.53
N LEU A 249 4.63 1.78 12.47
CA LEU A 249 5.98 1.33 12.08
C LEU A 249 6.36 1.74 10.66
N SER A 250 5.38 1.94 9.78
CA SER A 250 5.63 2.35 8.40
C SER A 250 6.29 3.73 8.28
N TYR A 251 6.12 4.63 9.26
CA TYR A 251 6.80 5.93 9.28
C TYR A 251 8.29 5.80 9.61
N ARG A 252 8.63 4.96 10.60
CA ARG A 252 10.03 4.62 10.88
C ARG A 252 10.71 4.01 9.67
N LYS A 253 10.06 3.02 9.02
CA LYS A 253 10.56 2.39 7.79
C LYS A 253 10.72 3.39 6.64
N ALA A 254 9.84 4.39 6.54
CA ALA A 254 9.99 5.45 5.55
C ALA A 254 11.24 6.29 5.82
N ALA A 255 11.44 6.75 7.06
CA ALA A 255 12.63 7.53 7.43
C ALA A 255 13.92 6.74 7.22
N GLU A 256 13.97 5.48 7.67
CA GLU A 256 15.11 4.59 7.43
C GLU A 256 15.38 4.41 5.93
N GLY A 257 14.34 4.11 5.16
CA GLY A 257 14.44 3.92 3.70
C GLY A 257 14.93 5.14 2.95
N ILE A 258 14.40 6.32 3.26
CA ILE A 258 14.80 7.59 2.62
C ILE A 258 16.26 7.89 2.89
N VAL A 259 16.73 7.71 4.14
CA VAL A 259 18.15 7.91 4.48
C VAL A 259 19.04 6.91 3.75
N THR A 260 18.73 5.62 3.79
CA THR A 260 19.52 4.60 3.09
C THR A 260 19.58 4.86 1.57
N VAL A 261 18.47 5.29 0.97
CA VAL A 261 18.42 5.62 -0.45
C VAL A 261 19.25 6.86 -0.78
N SER A 262 19.32 7.85 0.12
CA SER A 262 20.21 9.01 -0.07
C SER A 262 21.69 8.63 -0.04
N GLU A 263 22.06 7.63 0.77
CA GLU A 263 23.43 7.11 0.82
C GLU A 263 23.76 6.34 -0.49
N ARG A 264 22.80 5.56 -1.01
CA ARG A 264 22.95 4.73 -2.23
C ARG A 264 22.90 5.53 -3.53
N TRP A 265 21.96 6.48 -3.65
CA TRP A 265 21.69 7.26 -4.86
C TRP A 265 21.60 8.75 -4.56
N GLN A 266 22.73 9.36 -4.21
CA GLN A 266 22.82 10.80 -3.89
C GLN A 266 22.22 11.69 -5.00
N GLY A 267 22.38 11.30 -6.27
CA GLY A 267 21.82 12.02 -7.41
C GLY A 267 20.29 12.17 -7.40
N LEU A 268 19.55 11.36 -6.62
CA LEU A 268 18.12 11.57 -6.42
C LEU A 268 17.81 12.86 -5.62
N PHE A 269 18.77 13.38 -4.86
CA PHE A 269 18.57 14.48 -3.91
C PHE A 269 19.34 15.75 -4.29
N LEU A 270 19.94 15.78 -5.49
CA LEU A 270 20.72 16.89 -6.01
C LEU A 270 20.04 17.48 -7.24
N ASP A 271 20.00 18.82 -7.33
CA ASP A 271 19.48 19.57 -8.47
C ASP A 271 18.10 19.10 -8.98
N PHE A 272 17.28 18.64 -8.04
CA PHE A 272 15.98 18.07 -8.33
C PHE A 272 14.93 19.13 -8.63
N GLU A 273 13.90 18.72 -9.36
CA GLU A 273 12.70 19.51 -9.66
C GLU A 273 11.48 18.84 -9.02
N ILE A 274 10.49 19.63 -8.64
CA ILE A 274 9.20 19.13 -8.15
C ILE A 274 8.06 19.70 -8.98
N THR A 275 7.35 18.80 -9.65
CA THR A 275 6.16 19.09 -10.44
C THR A 275 4.92 18.59 -9.69
N MET A 276 4.12 19.52 -9.17
CA MET A 276 2.81 19.19 -8.59
C MET A 276 1.76 19.13 -9.69
N VAL A 277 1.10 17.97 -9.83
CA VAL A 277 -0.02 17.79 -10.75
C VAL A 277 -1.31 18.25 -10.07
N PRO A 278 -2.04 19.24 -10.61
CA PRO A 278 -3.33 19.66 -10.07
C PRO A 278 -4.31 18.47 -10.02
N PRO A 279 -5.22 18.39 -9.03
CA PRO A 279 -6.18 17.31 -8.97
C PRO A 279 -7.07 17.30 -10.22
N GLY A 280 -7.39 16.10 -10.70
CA GLY A 280 -8.32 15.93 -11.80
C GLY A 280 -9.73 16.41 -11.44
N SER A 281 -10.45 16.93 -12.43
CA SER A 281 -11.85 17.33 -12.25
C SER A 281 -12.70 16.15 -11.75
N ARG A 282 -13.63 16.43 -10.83
CA ARG A 282 -14.65 15.46 -10.44
C ARG A 282 -15.76 15.48 -11.46
N LEU A 283 -16.20 14.31 -11.89
CA LEU A 283 -17.36 14.20 -12.77
C LEU A 283 -18.64 14.49 -12.00
N GLN A 284 -19.62 14.97 -12.76
CA GLN A 284 -20.99 14.91 -12.28
C GLN A 284 -21.39 13.45 -12.06
N LYS A 285 -22.47 13.28 -11.29
CA LYS A 285 -22.99 11.94 -11.04
C LYS A 285 -23.38 11.32 -12.40
N PRO A 286 -22.96 10.08 -12.72
CA PRO A 286 -23.39 9.39 -13.92
C PRO A 286 -24.92 9.35 -14.01
N ASN A 287 -25.46 9.68 -15.19
CA ASN A 287 -26.90 9.64 -15.44
C ASN A 287 -27.32 8.20 -15.78
N LEU A 288 -27.48 7.38 -14.74
CA LEU A 288 -27.92 5.98 -14.86
C LEU A 288 -29.45 5.86 -14.78
N PRO A 289 -30.05 4.78 -15.33
CA PRO A 289 -31.49 4.53 -15.26
C PRO A 289 -32.05 4.61 -13.84
N SER A 290 -33.22 5.21 -13.66
CA SER A 290 -33.80 5.49 -12.33
C SER A 290 -34.20 4.25 -11.53
N GLU A 291 -34.52 3.15 -12.23
CA GLU A 291 -34.98 1.89 -11.65
C GLU A 291 -33.91 0.80 -11.76
N LEU A 292 -32.65 1.14 -11.48
CA LEU A 292 -31.56 0.15 -11.54
C LEU A 292 -31.66 -0.85 -10.37
N THR A 293 -31.83 -2.12 -10.68
CA THR A 293 -31.86 -3.24 -9.72
C THR A 293 -30.73 -4.23 -9.97
N SER A 294 -30.40 -5.05 -8.98
CA SER A 294 -29.43 -6.13 -9.14
C SER A 294 -29.83 -7.11 -10.26
N SER A 295 -31.12 -7.40 -10.41
CA SER A 295 -31.65 -8.23 -11.50
C SER A 295 -31.41 -7.61 -12.88
N ILE A 296 -31.69 -6.32 -13.06
CA ILE A 296 -31.42 -5.62 -14.33
C ILE A 296 -29.93 -5.65 -14.67
N ILE A 297 -29.06 -5.37 -13.69
CA ILE A 297 -27.60 -5.39 -13.89
C ILE A 297 -27.14 -6.79 -14.28
N ILE A 298 -27.59 -7.83 -13.58
CA ILE A 298 -27.20 -9.22 -13.87
C ILE A 298 -27.68 -9.64 -15.26
N GLN A 299 -28.92 -9.32 -15.64
CA GLN A 299 -29.46 -9.64 -16.96
C GLN A 299 -28.62 -9.00 -18.08
N LYS A 300 -28.21 -7.73 -17.92
CA LYS A 300 -27.32 -7.05 -18.86
C LYS A 300 -25.96 -7.75 -18.96
N ILE A 301 -25.32 -8.05 -17.82
CA ILE A 301 -24.03 -8.77 -17.78
C ILE A 301 -24.13 -10.12 -18.51
N VAL A 302 -25.18 -10.90 -18.23
CA VAL A 302 -25.40 -12.21 -18.84
C VAL A 302 -25.59 -12.10 -20.36
N ALA A 303 -26.37 -11.12 -20.81
CA ALA A 303 -26.62 -10.88 -22.23
C ALA A 303 -25.34 -10.48 -22.98
N GLU A 304 -24.52 -9.62 -22.40
CA GLU A 304 -23.30 -9.11 -23.02
C GLU A 304 -22.16 -10.12 -23.02
N ASP A 305 -22.00 -10.88 -21.94
CA ASP A 305 -20.98 -11.94 -21.84
C ASP A 305 -21.41 -13.24 -22.55
N LYS A 306 -22.61 -13.27 -23.16
CA LYS A 306 -23.23 -14.44 -23.80
C LYS A 306 -23.23 -15.68 -22.90
N SER A 307 -23.34 -15.44 -21.59
CA SER A 307 -23.42 -16.49 -20.59
C SER A 307 -24.81 -17.17 -20.68
N GLN A 308 -24.87 -18.50 -20.69
CA GLN A 308 -26.15 -19.24 -20.60
C GLN A 308 -26.44 -19.73 -19.18
N ASP A 309 -25.83 -19.08 -18.19
CA ASP A 309 -25.87 -19.56 -16.82
C ASP A 309 -27.21 -19.22 -16.13
N LEU A 310 -28.11 -20.20 -16.13
CA LEU A 310 -29.44 -20.11 -15.52
C LEU A 310 -29.39 -19.85 -14.01
N ASP A 311 -28.27 -20.18 -13.33
CA ASP A 311 -28.12 -20.01 -11.89
C ASP A 311 -27.94 -18.53 -11.51
N LEU A 312 -27.47 -17.68 -12.43
CA LEU A 312 -27.29 -16.24 -12.17
C LEU A 312 -28.62 -15.48 -12.00
N ASN A 313 -29.68 -15.92 -12.68
CA ASN A 313 -31.01 -15.30 -12.53
C ASN A 313 -31.62 -15.64 -11.16
N GLN A 314 -31.46 -16.88 -10.67
CA GLN A 314 -31.90 -17.27 -9.33
C GLN A 314 -31.10 -16.56 -8.22
N LEU A 315 -29.82 -16.29 -8.48
CA LEU A 315 -28.99 -15.46 -7.61
C LEU A 315 -29.52 -14.03 -7.52
N ALA A 316 -30.02 -13.45 -8.63
CA ALA A 316 -30.59 -12.11 -8.63
C ALA A 316 -31.80 -11.97 -7.68
N ASP A 317 -32.73 -12.93 -7.70
CA ASP A 317 -33.88 -12.94 -6.78
C ASP A 317 -33.43 -13.02 -5.31
N SER A 318 -32.32 -13.71 -5.04
CA SER A 318 -31.74 -13.78 -3.71
C SER A 318 -31.10 -12.45 -3.27
N LEU A 319 -30.55 -11.67 -4.21
CA LEU A 319 -29.96 -10.35 -3.90
C LEU A 319 -31.02 -9.33 -3.52
N GLU A 320 -32.18 -9.35 -4.19
CA GLU A 320 -33.33 -8.51 -3.83
C GLU A 320 -33.76 -8.79 -2.38
N GLN A 321 -33.90 -10.06 -1.99
CA GLN A 321 -34.24 -10.45 -0.61
C GLN A 321 -33.19 -10.02 0.43
N MET A 322 -31.93 -9.84 0.02
CA MET A 322 -30.85 -9.34 0.89
C MET A 322 -30.80 -7.81 0.98
N GLY A 323 -31.72 -7.09 0.34
CA GLY A 323 -31.79 -5.64 0.37
C GLY A 323 -30.69 -4.95 -0.44
N ILE A 324 -30.15 -5.63 -1.46
CA ILE A 324 -29.08 -5.10 -2.31
C ILE A 324 -29.60 -3.95 -3.18
N ASP A 325 -30.83 -4.04 -3.65
CA ASP A 325 -31.44 -3.07 -4.54
C ASP A 325 -31.61 -1.70 -3.86
N GLU A 326 -32.01 -1.66 -2.58
CA GLU A 326 -32.07 -0.39 -1.84
C GLU A 326 -30.69 0.24 -1.65
N ILE A 327 -29.63 -0.58 -1.54
CA ILE A 327 -28.25 -0.09 -1.41
C ILE A 327 -27.76 0.49 -2.73
N ILE A 328 -28.08 -0.15 -3.87
CA ILE A 328 -27.78 0.35 -5.22
C ILE A 328 -28.49 1.69 -5.42
N GLN A 329 -29.80 1.75 -5.19
CA GLN A 329 -30.60 2.97 -5.34
C GLN A 329 -30.10 4.11 -4.46
N LYS A 330 -29.84 3.85 -3.16
CA LYS A 330 -29.26 4.86 -2.25
C LYS A 330 -27.89 5.34 -2.72
N SER A 331 -27.08 4.44 -3.26
CA SER A 331 -25.74 4.78 -3.77
C SER A 331 -25.83 5.67 -5.01
N GLN A 332 -26.73 5.35 -5.94
CA GLN A 332 -27.02 6.15 -7.13
C GLN A 332 -27.68 7.50 -6.80
N GLN A 333 -28.51 7.59 -5.76
CA GLN A 333 -29.13 8.87 -5.38
C GLN A 333 -28.19 9.77 -4.57
N SER A 334 -27.06 9.23 -4.09
CA SER A 334 -26.13 9.96 -3.24
C SER A 334 -25.50 11.16 -3.94
N ARG A 335 -25.63 12.35 -3.33
CA ARG A 335 -24.90 13.56 -3.76
C ARG A 335 -23.38 13.42 -3.66
N LYS A 336 -22.90 12.44 -2.89
CA LYS A 336 -21.49 12.12 -2.72
C LYS A 336 -20.95 11.23 -3.85
N PHE A 337 -21.80 10.67 -4.71
CA PHE A 337 -21.36 9.91 -5.88
C PHE A 337 -20.82 10.90 -6.92
N ARG A 338 -19.49 11.07 -6.88
CA ARG A 338 -18.74 12.07 -7.65
C ARG A 338 -17.48 11.39 -8.14
N PRO A 339 -17.55 10.66 -9.26
CA PRO A 339 -16.40 9.96 -9.79
C PRO A 339 -15.20 10.89 -9.96
N ARG A 340 -14.03 10.40 -9.57
CA ARG A 340 -12.77 11.14 -9.53
C ARG A 340 -11.64 10.28 -10.07
N LEU A 341 -10.66 10.97 -10.60
CA LEU A 341 -9.42 10.34 -11.04
C LEU A 341 -8.60 10.02 -9.80
N HIS A 342 -8.11 8.79 -9.70
CA HIS A 342 -7.18 8.40 -8.64
C HIS A 342 -5.76 8.85 -8.97
N ALA A 343 -4.91 9.01 -7.96
CA ALA A 343 -3.61 9.64 -8.04
C ALA A 343 -2.69 8.96 -9.05
N GLU A 344 -2.70 7.62 -9.13
CA GLU A 344 -1.91 6.90 -10.13
C GLU A 344 -2.33 7.28 -11.56
N GLY A 345 -3.63 7.30 -11.81
CA GLY A 345 -4.19 7.72 -13.11
C GLY A 345 -3.93 9.20 -13.41
N LEU A 346 -3.95 10.06 -12.39
CA LEU A 346 -3.67 11.49 -12.51
C LEU A 346 -2.22 11.76 -12.94
N VAL A 347 -1.26 11.09 -12.30
CA VAL A 347 0.15 11.19 -12.68
C VAL A 347 0.35 10.65 -14.10
N TYR A 348 -0.20 9.48 -14.41
CA TYR A 348 -0.07 8.91 -15.76
C TYR A 348 -0.68 9.80 -16.85
N GLU A 349 -1.86 10.39 -16.60
CA GLU A 349 -2.50 11.33 -17.52
C GLU A 349 -1.63 12.57 -17.79
N TYR A 350 -1.00 13.12 -16.75
CA TYR A 350 -0.03 14.21 -16.90
C TYR A 350 1.19 13.79 -17.75
N LEU A 351 1.75 12.60 -17.48
CA LEU A 351 2.90 12.09 -18.23
C LEU A 351 2.56 11.85 -19.70
N SER A 352 1.40 11.25 -19.97
CA SER A 352 0.92 10.95 -21.32
C SER A 352 0.70 12.21 -22.14
N THR A 353 0.00 13.20 -21.56
CA THR A 353 -0.22 14.50 -22.21
C THR A 353 1.07 15.30 -22.43
N SER A 354 2.10 15.04 -21.63
CA SER A 354 3.43 15.66 -21.76
C SER A 354 4.39 14.86 -22.65
N GLY A 355 4.00 13.68 -23.16
CA GLY A 355 4.87 12.81 -23.96
C GLY A 355 6.02 12.16 -23.18
N GLN A 356 5.84 11.94 -21.87
CA GLN A 356 6.87 11.46 -20.93
C GLN A 356 6.58 10.06 -20.37
N THR A 357 5.88 9.21 -21.12
CA THR A 357 5.53 7.83 -20.71
C THR A 357 6.62 6.82 -21.01
N SER A 358 7.52 7.09 -21.97
CA SER A 358 8.57 6.15 -22.36
C SER A 358 9.55 5.90 -21.22
N ALA A 359 10.15 4.70 -21.17
CA ALA A 359 11.12 4.35 -20.14
C ALA A 359 12.30 5.33 -20.08
N GLU A 360 12.73 5.90 -21.22
CA GLU A 360 13.81 6.89 -21.30
C GLU A 360 13.51 8.18 -20.53
N SER A 361 12.23 8.50 -20.35
CA SER A 361 11.79 9.67 -19.58
C SER A 361 11.98 9.47 -18.07
N TYR A 362 12.03 8.23 -17.59
CA TYR A 362 12.17 7.92 -16.18
C TYR A 362 13.61 7.98 -15.70
N TRP A 363 13.79 8.35 -14.43
CA TRP A 363 15.08 8.24 -13.76
C TRP A 363 15.58 6.80 -13.84
N ASN A 364 16.84 6.60 -14.25
CA ASN A 364 17.45 5.28 -14.49
C ASN A 364 16.64 4.32 -15.37
N ARG A 365 15.70 4.83 -16.19
CA ARG A 365 14.75 4.01 -16.97
C ARG A 365 13.84 3.12 -16.12
N TRP A 366 13.71 3.42 -14.83
CA TRP A 366 12.80 2.72 -13.93
C TRP A 366 11.39 3.29 -14.07
N SER A 367 10.69 2.83 -15.11
CA SER A 367 9.30 3.21 -15.40
C SER A 367 8.36 2.71 -14.30
N TYR A 368 8.16 3.54 -13.28
CA TYR A 368 7.38 3.20 -12.09
C TYR A 368 6.59 4.40 -11.57
N ILE A 369 5.31 4.16 -11.28
CA ILE A 369 4.46 5.08 -10.52
C ILE A 369 4.18 4.43 -9.16
N GLY A 370 4.79 4.98 -8.11
CA GLY A 370 4.54 4.55 -6.73
C GLY A 370 3.39 5.33 -6.11
N SER A 371 2.71 4.73 -5.13
CA SER A 371 1.54 5.34 -4.49
C SER A 371 1.48 5.07 -2.99
N SER A 372 0.82 5.97 -2.25
CA SER A 372 0.75 5.93 -0.78
C SER A 372 0.02 4.70 -0.24
N LYS A 373 -0.85 4.11 -1.06
CA LYS A 373 -1.64 2.90 -0.79
C LYS A 373 -1.50 1.90 -1.93
N PRO A 374 -1.72 0.60 -1.70
CA PRO A 374 -1.81 -0.36 -2.79
C PRO A 374 -2.81 0.09 -3.85
N THR A 375 -2.57 -0.26 -5.12
CA THR A 375 -3.40 0.20 -6.23
C THR A 375 -4.81 -0.41 -6.16
N CYS A 376 -5.83 0.42 -6.35
CA CYS A 376 -7.20 -0.09 -6.35
C CYS A 376 -7.51 -0.98 -7.56
N ARG A 377 -8.57 -1.79 -7.48
CA ARG A 377 -8.93 -2.75 -8.53
C ARG A 377 -9.07 -2.10 -9.91
N LEU A 378 -9.76 -0.95 -9.98
CA LEU A 378 -10.03 -0.26 -11.24
C LEU A 378 -8.79 0.42 -11.82
N CYS A 379 -7.90 0.97 -10.98
CA CYS A 379 -6.61 1.48 -11.45
C CYS A 379 -5.75 0.33 -11.98
N HIS A 380 -5.71 -0.80 -11.28
CA HIS A 380 -5.00 -1.99 -11.75
C HIS A 380 -5.52 -2.47 -13.11
N TYR A 381 -6.85 -2.53 -13.31
CA TYR A 381 -7.43 -2.90 -14.61
C TYR A 381 -7.10 -1.91 -15.71
N TYR A 382 -7.12 -0.62 -15.39
CA TYR A 382 -6.72 0.42 -16.32
C TYR A 382 -5.27 0.26 -16.78
N PHE A 383 -4.31 0.17 -15.84
CA PHE A 383 -2.90 0.02 -16.19
C PHE A 383 -2.60 -1.33 -16.87
N ASP A 384 -3.30 -2.39 -16.53
CA ASP A 384 -3.19 -3.66 -17.21
C ASP A 384 -3.67 -3.60 -18.67
N ALA A 385 -4.71 -2.82 -18.94
CA ALA A 385 -5.32 -2.67 -20.26
C ALA A 385 -4.51 -1.77 -21.21
N LEU A 386 -3.63 -0.92 -20.67
CA LEU A 386 -2.71 -0.10 -21.46
C LEU A 386 -1.80 -0.98 -22.33
N GLN A 387 -1.64 -0.56 -23.59
CA GLN A 387 -0.70 -1.11 -24.57
C GLN A 387 0.57 -0.27 -24.53
N ASP A 388 1.74 -0.91 -24.73
CA ASP A 388 3.11 -0.35 -24.89
C ASP A 388 3.54 0.80 -23.94
N ASP A 389 4.81 0.83 -23.53
CA ASP A 389 5.38 1.90 -22.67
C ASP A 389 4.58 2.24 -21.40
N LYS A 390 3.88 1.25 -20.82
CA LYS A 390 3.18 1.42 -19.55
C LYS A 390 4.15 1.35 -18.37
N PRO A 391 4.02 2.25 -17.37
CA PRO A 391 4.79 2.14 -16.15
C PRO A 391 4.33 0.97 -15.30
N ALA A 392 5.27 0.35 -14.60
CA ALA A 392 4.92 -0.51 -13.48
C ALA A 392 4.25 0.33 -12.38
N ILE A 393 3.35 -0.30 -11.65
CA ILE A 393 2.61 0.33 -10.56
C ILE A 393 2.72 -0.52 -9.31
N ARG A 394 2.35 0.06 -8.16
CA ARG A 394 2.29 -0.67 -6.90
C ARG A 394 1.30 -1.84 -6.98
N SER A 395 1.63 -2.96 -6.34
CA SER A 395 0.74 -4.12 -6.27
C SER A 395 -0.65 -3.73 -5.76
N SER A 396 -1.66 -4.39 -6.31
CA SER A 396 -3.06 -4.10 -6.04
C SER A 396 -3.52 -4.72 -4.71
N HIS A 397 -4.45 -4.06 -4.03
CA HIS A 397 -5.21 -4.68 -2.93
C HIS A 397 -6.61 -5.13 -3.37
N HIS A 398 -6.94 -4.92 -4.65
CA HIS A 398 -8.18 -5.30 -5.30
C HIS A 398 -9.46 -4.73 -4.67
N ASN A 399 -9.36 -3.71 -3.81
CA ASN A 399 -10.55 -3.00 -3.35
C ASN A 399 -11.15 -2.18 -4.49
N LEU A 400 -12.46 -2.27 -4.62
CA LEU A 400 -13.25 -1.50 -5.57
C LEU A 400 -13.67 -0.17 -4.95
N TYR A 401 -13.59 0.91 -5.72
CA TYR A 401 -14.06 2.23 -5.30
C TYR A 401 -15.08 2.75 -6.30
N ARG A 402 -16.32 2.93 -5.85
CA ARG A 402 -17.42 3.41 -6.69
C ARG A 402 -17.16 4.78 -7.33
N ASP A 403 -16.41 5.63 -6.64
CA ASP A 403 -16.12 7.00 -7.06
C ASP A 403 -14.89 7.06 -7.98
N TRP A 404 -14.48 5.95 -8.61
CA TRP A 404 -13.40 5.95 -9.60
C TRP A 404 -13.91 6.38 -10.97
N ARG A 405 -13.06 7.07 -11.75
CA ARG A 405 -13.31 7.35 -13.18
C ARG A 405 -12.11 7.00 -14.05
N LEU A 406 -12.38 6.75 -15.33
CA LEU A 406 -11.37 6.56 -16.37
C LEU A 406 -10.60 7.88 -16.65
N PRO A 407 -9.27 7.82 -16.92
CA PRO A 407 -8.50 8.95 -17.44
C PRO A 407 -9.04 9.50 -18.77
N GLU A 408 -8.91 10.80 -19.02
CA GLU A 408 -9.59 11.53 -20.11
C GLU A 408 -8.68 11.88 -21.31
N HIS A 409 -7.38 11.63 -21.24
CA HIS A 409 -6.42 12.02 -22.27
C HIS A 409 -6.36 11.12 -23.51
N HIS A 410 -7.08 9.99 -23.51
CA HIS A 410 -7.08 9.05 -24.62
C HIS A 410 -7.96 9.52 -25.78
N ASN A 411 -7.57 9.24 -27.02
CA ASN A 411 -8.45 9.39 -28.17
C ASN A 411 -9.66 8.42 -28.06
N ALA A 412 -10.71 8.65 -28.85
CA ALA A 412 -11.95 7.87 -28.75
C ALA A 412 -11.75 6.36 -28.94
N GLU A 413 -10.98 5.93 -29.95
CA GLU A 413 -10.77 4.51 -30.24
C GLU A 413 -10.02 3.80 -29.11
N THR A 414 -8.92 4.39 -28.63
CA THR A 414 -8.13 3.86 -27.50
C THR A 414 -8.96 3.84 -26.22
N ARG A 415 -9.76 4.89 -25.99
CA ARG A 415 -10.65 4.96 -24.82
C ARG A 415 -11.69 3.85 -24.83
N ASP A 416 -12.29 3.58 -25.98
CA ASP A 416 -13.32 2.54 -26.13
C ASP A 416 -12.72 1.14 -25.92
N ASP A 417 -11.53 0.86 -26.47
CA ASP A 417 -10.80 -0.40 -26.23
C ASP A 417 -10.45 -0.58 -24.74
N LEU A 418 -9.92 0.45 -24.09
CA LEU A 418 -9.60 0.43 -22.66
C LEU A 418 -10.85 0.18 -21.81
N LEU A 419 -11.92 0.91 -22.10
CA LEU A 419 -13.19 0.76 -21.39
C LEU A 419 -13.73 -0.66 -21.52
N ASN A 420 -13.76 -1.20 -22.75
CA ASN A 420 -14.24 -2.55 -23.01
C ASN A 420 -13.44 -3.60 -22.23
N LYS A 421 -12.11 -3.50 -22.22
CA LYS A 421 -11.23 -4.40 -21.44
C LYS A 421 -11.49 -4.33 -19.94
N ILE A 422 -11.66 -3.12 -19.40
CA ILE A 422 -11.94 -2.91 -17.97
C ILE A 422 -13.32 -3.48 -17.61
N VAL A 423 -14.34 -3.17 -18.41
CA VAL A 423 -15.72 -3.62 -18.20
C VAL A 423 -15.81 -5.14 -18.30
N GLN A 424 -15.18 -5.76 -19.28
CA GLN A 424 -15.14 -7.22 -19.42
C GLN A 424 -14.55 -7.90 -18.16
N ARG A 425 -13.46 -7.36 -17.61
CA ARG A 425 -12.87 -7.87 -16.36
C ARG A 425 -13.80 -7.67 -15.16
N LEU A 426 -14.47 -6.52 -15.07
CA LEU A 426 -15.44 -6.25 -14.01
C LEU A 426 -16.63 -7.22 -14.05
N ARG A 427 -17.18 -7.49 -15.23
CA ARG A 427 -18.28 -8.44 -15.43
C ARG A 427 -17.88 -9.85 -15.02
N ALA A 428 -16.71 -10.31 -15.46
CA ALA A 428 -16.16 -11.60 -15.07
C ALA A 428 -15.97 -11.72 -13.54
N ASP A 429 -15.51 -10.65 -12.88
CA ASP A 429 -15.39 -10.59 -11.43
C ASP A 429 -16.75 -10.67 -10.72
N VAL A 430 -17.75 -9.91 -11.18
CA VAL A 430 -19.11 -9.96 -10.64
C VAL A 430 -19.64 -11.39 -10.71
N ILE A 431 -19.55 -12.02 -11.89
CA ILE A 431 -19.99 -13.41 -12.09
C ILE A 431 -19.27 -14.34 -11.11
N LYS A 432 -17.94 -14.21 -10.97
CA LYS A 432 -17.16 -15.02 -10.02
C LYS A 432 -17.60 -14.79 -8.57
N THR A 433 -17.76 -13.54 -8.15
CA THR A 433 -18.18 -13.19 -6.79
C THR A 433 -19.56 -13.75 -6.46
N LEU A 434 -20.50 -13.71 -7.40
CA LEU A 434 -21.84 -14.29 -7.22
C LEU A 434 -21.80 -15.81 -7.12
N LYS A 435 -21.04 -16.49 -7.99
CA LYS A 435 -20.89 -17.95 -7.99
C LYS A 435 -20.19 -18.48 -6.73
N GLU A 436 -19.08 -17.84 -6.36
CA GLU A 436 -18.29 -18.27 -5.21
C GLU A 436 -18.86 -17.76 -3.89
N LYS A 437 -19.79 -16.80 -3.93
CA LYS A 437 -20.29 -16.06 -2.77
C LYS A 437 -19.13 -15.54 -1.93
N LYS A 438 -18.14 -14.95 -2.59
CA LYS A 438 -16.90 -14.40 -2.01
C LYS A 438 -16.54 -13.06 -2.65
N LEU A 439 -16.23 -12.08 -1.80
CA LEU A 439 -15.83 -10.73 -2.21
C LEU A 439 -14.31 -10.64 -2.36
N ARG A 440 -13.86 -10.08 -3.48
CA ARG A 440 -12.44 -9.75 -3.70
C ARG A 440 -12.08 -8.44 -3.01
N ARG A 441 -11.85 -8.48 -1.70
CA ARG A 441 -11.52 -7.27 -0.92
C ARG A 441 -10.50 -7.56 0.17
N LYS A 442 -9.61 -6.61 0.37
CA LYS A 442 -8.74 -6.51 1.54
C LYS A 442 -9.26 -5.43 2.49
N ALA A 443 -9.98 -5.86 3.53
CA ALA A 443 -10.56 -4.94 4.52
C ALA A 443 -9.49 -4.19 5.34
N LYS A 444 -8.37 -4.85 5.63
CA LYS A 444 -7.22 -4.30 6.37
C LYS A 444 -6.01 -4.29 5.44
N ASP A 445 -5.94 -3.24 4.63
CA ASP A 445 -4.97 -3.01 3.56
C ASP A 445 -3.60 -2.53 4.06
N SER A 446 -3.21 -2.88 5.29
CA SER A 446 -2.00 -2.32 5.89
C SER A 446 -0.81 -2.56 4.96
N ASN A 447 0.08 -1.56 4.91
CA ASN A 447 1.38 -1.62 4.24
C ASN A 447 2.31 -2.70 4.85
N THR A 448 1.77 -3.65 5.63
CA THR A 448 2.46 -4.74 6.33
C THR A 448 3.35 -5.56 5.40
N TYR A 449 3.08 -5.51 4.09
CA TYR A 449 3.78 -6.29 3.07
C TYR A 449 4.81 -5.49 2.25
N SER A 450 5.05 -4.19 2.54
CA SER A 450 6.32 -3.60 2.12
C SER A 450 7.37 -4.07 3.14
N SER A 451 7.80 -5.33 3.01
CA SER A 451 9.05 -5.77 3.63
C SER A 451 10.12 -4.74 3.26
N PHE A 452 10.97 -4.43 4.24
CA PHE A 452 12.12 -3.59 3.94
C PHE A 452 13.00 -4.39 2.97
N PRO A 453 13.28 -3.89 1.75
CA PRO A 453 14.02 -4.65 0.74
C PRO A 453 15.36 -5.12 1.30
N GLU A 454 15.77 -6.35 1.00
CA GLU A 454 17.02 -6.92 1.51
C GLU A 454 18.21 -6.05 1.11
N GLY A 455 18.22 -5.51 -0.10
CA GLY A 455 19.26 -4.60 -0.57
C GLY A 455 19.35 -3.25 0.10
N LEU A 456 18.35 -2.86 0.90
CA LEU A 456 18.44 -1.68 1.74
C LEU A 456 18.89 -2.02 3.17
N ARG A 457 18.93 -3.31 3.55
CA ARG A 457 19.42 -3.70 4.87
C ARG A 457 20.93 -3.47 4.92
N MET A 458 21.38 -2.74 5.93
CA MET A 458 22.81 -2.55 6.16
C MET A 458 23.42 -3.93 6.46
N LYS A 459 24.41 -4.34 5.66
CA LYS A 459 25.29 -5.44 6.04
C LYS A 459 26.09 -4.93 7.23
N ASP A 460 25.80 -5.44 8.42
CA ASP A 460 26.63 -5.19 9.58
C ASP A 460 28.03 -5.74 9.27
N HIS A 461 28.94 -4.86 8.86
CA HIS A 461 30.36 -5.15 8.83
C HIS A 461 30.89 -5.10 10.26
N THR A 462 30.43 -6.03 11.11
CA THR A 462 31.18 -6.48 12.27
C THR A 462 31.97 -7.69 11.87
N SER A 463 33.16 -7.43 11.32
CA SER A 463 34.28 -8.35 11.39
C SER A 463 34.56 -8.66 12.87
N GLY A 464 34.24 -9.89 13.27
CA GLY A 464 34.50 -10.44 14.60
C GLY A 464 34.53 -11.95 14.52
N SER A 465 35.75 -12.47 14.37
CA SER A 465 36.10 -13.88 14.52
C SER A 465 35.49 -14.48 15.79
N THR A 466 34.82 -15.63 15.64
CA THR A 466 34.90 -16.73 16.59
C THR A 466 34.84 -18.03 15.81
N ASP A 467 36.02 -18.59 15.54
CA ASP A 467 36.21 -20.04 15.55
C ASP A 467 35.77 -20.57 16.92
N SER A 468 35.01 -21.66 16.96
CA SER A 468 34.91 -22.60 18.08
C SER A 468 34.06 -23.81 17.65
N ASP A 469 34.78 -24.82 17.18
CA ASP A 469 34.60 -26.26 17.37
C ASP A 469 33.21 -26.91 17.38
N ASP A 470 33.10 -27.82 16.40
CA ASP A 470 32.30 -29.04 16.40
C ASP A 470 32.47 -29.88 17.68
N GLY A 471 31.36 -30.50 18.10
CA GLY A 471 31.37 -31.44 19.21
C GLY A 471 30.06 -32.20 19.40
N GLU A 472 29.52 -32.82 18.35
CA GLU A 472 28.55 -33.92 18.52
C GLU A 472 29.22 -35.26 18.24
N LEU A 473 29.63 -35.91 19.34
CA LEU A 473 29.97 -37.32 19.42
C LEU A 473 28.69 -38.16 19.33
N SER A 474 28.62 -39.07 18.36
CA SER A 474 27.79 -40.27 18.47
C SER A 474 28.65 -41.52 18.28
N ASP A 475 28.78 -42.26 19.37
CA ASP A 475 29.36 -43.58 19.49
C ASP A 475 28.83 -44.57 18.44
N SER A 476 29.72 -45.41 17.91
CA SER A 476 29.58 -46.87 17.98
C SER A 476 30.64 -47.58 17.14
N ALA A 477 31.50 -48.37 17.81
CA ALA A 477 31.75 -49.78 17.53
C ALA A 477 33.13 -50.18 18.06
N ASP A 478 33.07 -50.78 19.24
CA ASP A 478 34.11 -51.55 19.90
C ASP A 478 34.53 -52.76 19.05
N SER A 479 35.83 -52.99 18.89
CA SER A 479 36.41 -54.32 18.58
C SER A 479 37.92 -54.31 18.82
N GLN A 480 38.30 -55.07 19.83
CA GLN A 480 39.65 -55.26 20.34
C GLN A 480 40.55 -56.13 19.44
N GLN A 481 41.85 -55.95 19.69
CA GLN A 481 42.92 -56.95 19.78
C GLN A 481 43.58 -57.50 18.50
N ALA A 482 44.89 -57.20 18.42
CA ALA A 482 46.02 -58.14 18.53
C ALA A 482 47.10 -57.80 17.48
N SER A 483 48.22 -57.19 17.89
CA SER A 483 49.45 -57.85 18.37
C SER A 483 50.37 -58.36 17.25
N ALA A 484 51.62 -57.89 17.36
CA ALA A 484 52.89 -58.52 16.99
C ALA A 484 53.43 -58.31 15.57
N GLY A 485 54.67 -57.78 15.53
CA GLY A 485 55.70 -58.38 14.70
C GLY A 485 56.70 -57.43 14.05
N GLY A 486 57.88 -57.30 14.67
CA GLY A 486 59.20 -57.20 14.03
C GLY A 486 59.57 -55.86 13.39
N SER A 487 60.52 -55.11 13.96
CA SER A 487 61.99 -55.26 13.93
C SER A 487 62.63 -54.52 12.75
N GLU A 488 63.65 -53.73 13.10
CA GLU A 488 64.84 -53.39 12.30
C GLU A 488 64.68 -52.40 11.14
N ASP A 489 65.60 -51.45 10.89
CA ASP A 489 66.73 -50.93 11.66
C ASP A 489 67.18 -49.62 10.98
N VAL A 490 67.64 -48.68 11.79
CA VAL A 490 68.89 -47.90 11.64
C VAL A 490 69.26 -47.31 10.27
N THR A 491 69.26 -45.97 10.17
CA THR A 491 70.49 -45.15 10.10
C THR A 491 70.20 -43.64 10.02
N SER A 492 70.35 -42.97 11.16
CA SER A 492 71.34 -41.90 11.45
C SER A 492 71.49 -40.62 10.59
N PRO A 493 72.04 -39.54 11.20
CA PRO A 493 71.62 -38.15 11.01
C PRO A 493 72.75 -37.25 10.44
N ILE A 494 72.70 -35.96 10.80
CA ILE A 494 73.67 -34.84 10.60
C ILE A 494 73.20 -33.95 9.44
N ASP A 495 72.94 -32.65 9.57
CA ASP A 495 72.99 -31.63 10.63
C ASP A 495 71.97 -30.54 10.27
#